data_AF-A0A378W0F6-F1
#
_entry.id   AF-A0A378W0F6-F1
#
_cell.length_a   1.000
_cell.length_b   1.000
_cell.length_c   1.000
_cell.angle_alpha   90.00
_cell.angle_beta   90.00
_cell.angle_gamma   90.00
#
_symmetry.space_group_name_H-M   'P 1'
#
loop_
_entity.id
_entity.type
_entity.pdbx_description
1 polymer ?
#
loop_
_entity_poly.entity_id
_entity_poly.type
_entity_poly.pdbx_seq_one_letter_code
_entity_poly.pdbx_strand_id
1 'polypeptide(L)'
;MLLINAGMVNSSSMNDTGDKALKDLFDNPVDALAAVRPFMIVDEPHKFPTRDSAKTWGNIKRLKPQYILRYGATFNDEYYNLLYRLTAVDAFNDGLVKGVRVFQEEMQGGMDAAVKLVSSDGKEAKFELNEKDKKQTFKLAKGEDLAQIHPAISDLKIDK
;
A
#
# COMPACT_ATOMS: atom_id res chain seq x y z
N MET A 1 -17.70 -17.78 -4.94
CA MET A 1 -16.92 -16.54 -5.12
C MET A 1 -15.63 -16.68 -4.32
N LEU A 2 -14.47 -16.48 -4.95
CA LEU A 2 -13.16 -16.58 -4.28
C LEU A 2 -12.59 -15.16 -4.09
N LEU A 3 -12.37 -14.76 -2.83
CA LEU A 3 -11.77 -13.48 -2.49
C LEU A 3 -10.30 -13.68 -2.12
N ILE A 4 -9.40 -13.01 -2.83
CA ILE A 4 -7.96 -13.13 -2.62
C ILE A 4 -7.29 -11.75 -2.69
N ASN A 5 -6.23 -11.56 -1.89
CA ASN A 5 -5.44 -10.34 -1.90
C ASN A 5 -4.16 -10.51 -2.74
N ALA A 6 -3.44 -9.41 -2.96
CA ALA A 6 -2.19 -9.39 -3.73
C ALA A 6 -1.12 -10.33 -3.15
N GLY A 7 -1.01 -10.41 -1.81
CA GLY A 7 -0.03 -11.27 -1.13
C GLY A 7 -0.24 -12.75 -1.46
N MET A 8 -1.48 -13.22 -1.39
CA MET A 8 -1.85 -14.59 -1.74
C MET A 8 -1.66 -14.87 -3.23
N VAL A 9 -2.05 -13.95 -4.12
CA VAL A 9 -1.79 -14.10 -5.57
C VAL A 9 -0.29 -14.25 -5.89
N ASN A 10 0.57 -13.64 -5.08
CA ASN A 10 2.01 -13.65 -5.26
C ASN A 10 2.75 -14.75 -4.47
N SER A 11 2.04 -15.55 -3.65
CA SER A 11 2.68 -16.55 -2.80
C SER A 11 3.28 -17.69 -3.62
N SER A 12 4.31 -18.35 -3.07
CA SER A 12 4.83 -19.60 -3.64
C SER A 12 3.74 -20.68 -3.64
N SER A 13 2.92 -20.73 -2.59
CA SER A 13 1.84 -21.73 -2.42
C SER A 13 0.80 -21.76 -3.53
N MET A 14 0.65 -20.69 -4.33
CA MET A 14 -0.19 -20.70 -5.53
C MET A 14 0.39 -21.58 -6.66
N ASN A 15 1.70 -21.80 -6.64
CA ASN A 15 2.47 -22.53 -7.64
C ASN A 15 3.05 -23.85 -7.10
N ASP A 16 3.03 -24.04 -5.79
CA ASP A 16 3.57 -25.25 -5.17
C ASP A 16 2.78 -26.47 -5.67
N THR A 17 3.53 -27.44 -6.19
CA THR A 17 2.99 -28.72 -6.66
C THR A 17 2.87 -29.68 -5.48
N GLY A 18 1.67 -30.22 -5.27
CA GLY A 18 1.41 -31.26 -4.26
C GLY A 18 0.95 -32.57 -4.89
N ASP A 19 0.61 -33.55 -4.05
CA ASP A 19 -0.21 -34.69 -4.49
C ASP A 19 -1.52 -34.15 -5.05
N LYS A 20 -1.96 -34.67 -6.20
CA LYS A 20 -3.10 -34.12 -6.96
C LYS A 20 -4.31 -33.84 -6.06
N ALA A 21 -4.50 -32.56 -5.72
CA ALA A 21 -5.42 -32.19 -4.66
C ALA A 21 -6.85 -31.93 -5.19
N LEU A 22 -6.97 -31.43 -6.42
CA LEU A 22 -8.23 -30.96 -6.98
C LEU A 22 -8.73 -31.88 -8.09
N LYS A 23 -9.67 -32.78 -7.72
CA LYS A 23 -10.35 -33.75 -8.59
C LYS A 23 -9.41 -34.75 -9.31
N ASP A 24 -8.22 -35.02 -8.77
CA ASP A 24 -7.16 -35.82 -9.44
C ASP A 24 -6.69 -35.28 -10.81
N LEU A 25 -7.04 -34.02 -11.12
CA LEU A 25 -6.76 -33.37 -12.39
C LEU A 25 -5.63 -32.35 -12.30
N PHE A 26 -5.50 -31.67 -11.16
CA PHE A 26 -4.55 -30.58 -10.97
C PHE A 26 -3.69 -30.83 -9.74
N ASP A 27 -2.41 -30.52 -9.88
CA ASP A 27 -1.37 -30.66 -8.86
C ASP A 27 -0.95 -29.32 -8.25
N ASN A 28 -1.44 -28.19 -8.80
CA ASN A 28 -1.22 -26.86 -8.26
C ASN A 28 -2.48 -25.96 -8.35
N PRO A 29 -2.63 -24.95 -7.45
CA PRO A 29 -3.80 -24.08 -7.42
C PRO A 29 -4.00 -23.20 -8.66
N VAL A 30 -2.93 -22.66 -9.26
CA VAL A 30 -3.02 -21.76 -10.43
C VAL A 30 -3.67 -22.48 -11.61
N ASP A 31 -3.27 -23.71 -11.90
CA ASP A 31 -3.81 -24.47 -13.03
C ASP A 31 -5.27 -24.87 -12.80
N ALA A 32 -5.62 -25.25 -11.57
CA ALA A 32 -7.01 -25.54 -11.22
C ALA A 32 -7.92 -24.31 -11.39
N LEU A 33 -7.45 -23.13 -10.97
CA LEU A 33 -8.19 -21.87 -11.15
C LEU A 33 -8.21 -21.44 -12.63
N ALA A 34 -7.13 -21.64 -13.38
CA ALA A 34 -7.10 -21.32 -14.80
C ALA A 34 -8.05 -22.20 -15.62
N ALA A 35 -8.22 -23.47 -15.24
CA ALA A 35 -9.12 -24.41 -15.89
C ALA A 35 -10.60 -24.01 -15.77
N VAL A 36 -11.01 -23.33 -14.69
CA VAL A 36 -12.39 -22.84 -14.54
C VAL A 36 -12.67 -21.55 -15.32
N ARG A 37 -11.65 -20.95 -15.97
CA ARG A 37 -11.78 -19.73 -16.79
C ARG A 37 -12.58 -18.63 -16.06
N PRO A 38 -12.04 -18.06 -14.97
CA PRO A 38 -12.81 -17.24 -14.06
C PRO A 38 -13.21 -15.88 -14.67
N PHE A 39 -14.29 -15.30 -14.15
CA PHE A 39 -14.53 -13.86 -14.22
C PHE A 39 -13.82 -13.21 -13.05
N MET A 40 -12.99 -12.20 -13.33
CA MET A 40 -12.19 -11.53 -12.31
C MET A 40 -12.66 -10.11 -12.06
N ILE A 41 -12.73 -9.75 -10.79
CA ILE A 41 -12.97 -8.39 -10.31
C ILE A 41 -11.70 -7.93 -9.59
N VAL A 42 -11.16 -6.79 -10.00
CA VAL A 42 -9.99 -6.15 -9.37
C VAL A 42 -10.46 -4.86 -8.72
N ASP A 43 -10.33 -4.82 -7.40
CA ASP A 43 -10.58 -3.63 -6.60
C ASP A 43 -9.30 -2.78 -6.49
N GLU A 44 -9.45 -1.47 -6.54
CA GLU A 44 -8.36 -0.49 -6.53
C GLU A 44 -7.23 -0.79 -7.53
N PRO A 45 -7.52 -0.75 -8.85
CA PRO A 45 -6.61 -1.20 -9.90
C PRO A 45 -5.28 -0.44 -9.96
N HIS A 46 -5.20 0.80 -9.45
CA HIS A 46 -3.94 1.54 -9.33
C HIS A 46 -2.88 0.83 -8.47
N LYS A 47 -3.29 -0.08 -7.58
CA LYS A 47 -2.39 -0.94 -6.77
C LYS A 47 -1.80 -2.10 -7.59
N PHE A 48 -2.32 -2.35 -8.79
CA PHE A 48 -1.94 -3.45 -9.67
C PHE A 48 -1.55 -2.92 -11.05
N PRO A 49 -0.34 -2.34 -11.19
CA PRO A 49 0.14 -1.82 -12.47
C PRO A 49 0.07 -2.88 -13.55
N THR A 50 -0.37 -2.50 -14.75
CA THR A 50 -0.70 -3.48 -15.79
C THR A 50 0.46 -3.78 -16.75
N ARG A 51 1.57 -3.06 -16.61
CA ARG A 51 2.83 -3.32 -17.32
C ARG A 51 3.30 -4.77 -17.16
N ASP A 52 3.93 -5.32 -18.18
CA ASP A 52 4.34 -6.74 -18.19
C ASP A 52 5.37 -7.11 -17.11
N SER A 53 6.15 -6.14 -16.62
CA SER A 53 7.08 -6.34 -15.52
C SER A 53 6.42 -6.44 -14.14
N ALA A 54 5.12 -6.15 -14.02
CA ALA A 54 4.40 -6.21 -12.75
C ALA A 54 4.07 -7.66 -12.38
N LYS A 55 4.75 -8.19 -11.36
CA LYS A 55 4.60 -9.57 -10.87
C LYS A 55 3.14 -9.97 -10.64
N THR A 56 2.37 -9.13 -9.94
CA THR A 56 0.97 -9.46 -9.58
C THR A 56 0.05 -9.48 -10.79
N TRP A 57 0.23 -8.56 -11.74
CA TRP A 57 -0.55 -8.58 -12.98
C TRP A 57 -0.17 -9.79 -13.86
N GLY A 58 1.11 -10.14 -13.90
CA GLY A 58 1.58 -11.39 -14.52
C GLY A 58 0.89 -12.62 -13.93
N ASN A 59 0.82 -12.73 -12.61
CA ASN A 59 0.13 -13.83 -11.92
C ASN A 59 -1.39 -13.83 -12.18
N ILE A 60 -2.03 -12.65 -12.21
CA ILE A 60 -3.45 -12.52 -12.61
C ILE A 60 -3.67 -13.07 -14.02
N LYS A 61 -2.80 -12.73 -14.99
CA LYS A 61 -2.89 -13.23 -16.36
C LYS A 61 -2.73 -14.76 -16.44
N ARG A 62 -1.92 -15.37 -15.57
CA ARG A 62 -1.74 -16.84 -15.50
C ARG A 62 -3.01 -17.58 -15.10
N LEU A 63 -3.91 -16.94 -14.36
CA LEU A 63 -5.23 -17.49 -14.03
C LEU A 63 -6.20 -17.52 -15.23
N LYS A 64 -5.77 -17.06 -16.41
CA LYS A 64 -6.53 -17.11 -17.68
C LYS A 64 -7.99 -16.67 -17.55
N PRO A 65 -8.29 -15.51 -16.91
CA PRO A 65 -9.65 -15.04 -16.76
C PRO A 65 -10.30 -14.77 -18.13
N GLN A 66 -11.60 -15.00 -18.25
CA GLN A 66 -12.36 -14.66 -19.46
C GLN A 66 -12.49 -13.14 -19.61
N TYR A 67 -12.78 -12.48 -18.49
CA TYR A 67 -12.90 -11.03 -18.39
C TYR A 67 -12.33 -10.54 -17.06
N ILE A 68 -11.75 -9.34 -17.09
CA ILE A 68 -11.27 -8.63 -15.91
C ILE A 68 -12.02 -7.31 -15.82
N LEU A 69 -12.84 -7.16 -14.78
CA LEU A 69 -13.50 -5.91 -14.43
C LEU A 69 -12.67 -5.21 -13.36
N ARG A 70 -12.29 -3.95 -13.62
CA ARG A 70 -11.49 -3.15 -12.69
C ARG A 70 -12.37 -2.04 -12.12
N TYR A 71 -12.47 -1.98 -10.79
CA TYR A 71 -13.27 -0.98 -10.07
C TYR A 71 -12.36 -0.15 -9.17
N GLY A 72 -12.44 1.17 -9.27
CA GLY A 72 -11.72 2.07 -8.38
C GLY A 72 -11.93 3.53 -8.74
N ALA A 73 -11.38 4.42 -7.91
CA ALA A 73 -11.40 5.85 -8.18
C ALA A 73 -10.16 6.32 -8.99
N THR A 74 -9.07 5.56 -8.92
CA THR A 74 -7.78 5.93 -9.52
C THR A 74 -7.31 4.84 -10.49
N PHE A 75 -6.91 5.23 -11.70
CA PHE A 75 -6.52 4.32 -12.79
C PHE A 75 -5.14 4.62 -13.43
N ASN A 76 -4.36 5.58 -12.90
CA ASN A 76 -3.07 6.00 -13.45
C ASN A 76 -3.09 6.23 -14.98
N ASP A 77 -4.24 6.68 -15.52
CA ASP A 77 -4.55 6.84 -16.95
C ASP A 77 -4.42 5.58 -17.83
N GLU A 78 -4.29 4.39 -17.23
CA GLU A 78 -4.23 3.10 -17.92
C GLU A 78 -5.63 2.49 -18.11
N TYR A 79 -6.47 3.12 -18.93
CA TYR A 79 -7.78 2.57 -19.30
C TYR A 79 -7.66 1.59 -20.49
N TYR A 80 -8.26 0.40 -20.36
CA TYR A 80 -8.44 -0.50 -21.51
C TYR A 80 -9.75 -0.19 -22.24
N ASN A 81 -10.88 -0.46 -21.59
CA ASN A 81 -12.23 -0.16 -22.07
C ASN A 81 -13.00 0.50 -20.92
N LEU A 82 -13.15 1.83 -20.97
CA LEU A 82 -13.91 2.55 -19.95
C LEU A 82 -15.41 2.37 -20.20
N LEU A 83 -16.07 1.56 -19.37
CA LEU A 83 -17.50 1.27 -19.51
C LEU A 83 -18.38 2.31 -18.80
N TYR A 84 -17.92 2.80 -17.65
CA TYR A 84 -18.66 3.74 -16.81
C TYR A 84 -17.69 4.61 -16.01
N ARG A 85 -18.06 5.86 -15.77
CA ARG A 85 -17.30 6.80 -14.93
C ARG A 85 -18.25 7.70 -14.15
N LEU A 86 -18.15 7.66 -12.83
CA LEU A 86 -18.74 8.62 -11.91
C LEU A 86 -17.58 9.36 -11.24
N THR A 87 -17.43 10.66 -11.51
CA THR A 87 -16.30 11.42 -10.95
C THR A 87 -16.60 11.90 -9.53
N ALA A 88 -15.56 12.31 -8.80
CA ALA A 88 -15.73 12.91 -7.48
C ALA A 88 -16.56 14.21 -7.53
N VAL A 89 -16.46 14.96 -8.64
CA VAL A 89 -17.25 16.18 -8.86
C VAL A 89 -18.73 15.82 -9.08
N ASP A 90 -19.01 14.83 -9.93
CA ASP A 90 -20.39 14.37 -10.18
C ASP A 90 -21.02 13.85 -8.89
N ALA A 91 -20.31 12.98 -8.15
CA ALA A 91 -20.79 12.43 -6.89
C ALA A 91 -21.08 13.51 -5.83
N PHE A 92 -20.30 14.59 -5.80
CA PHE A 92 -20.55 15.72 -4.92
C PHE A 92 -21.75 16.56 -5.40
N ASN A 93 -21.80 16.90 -6.68
CA ASN A 93 -22.87 17.72 -7.27
C ASN A 93 -24.24 17.04 -7.21
N ASP A 94 -24.29 15.72 -7.38
CA ASP A 94 -25.51 14.90 -7.32
C ASP A 94 -25.93 14.56 -5.88
N GLY A 95 -25.17 15.02 -4.87
CA GLY A 95 -25.48 14.77 -3.46
C GLY A 95 -25.27 13.31 -3.04
N LEU A 96 -24.46 12.53 -3.77
CA LEU A 96 -24.16 11.13 -3.45
C LEU A 96 -23.16 10.99 -2.29
N VAL A 97 -22.40 12.05 -1.98
CA VAL A 97 -21.42 12.09 -0.89
C VAL A 97 -21.56 13.33 -0.02
N LYS A 98 -21.07 13.27 1.22
CA LYS A 98 -21.03 14.42 2.12
C LYS A 98 -19.86 15.34 1.79
N GLY A 99 -20.09 16.66 1.88
CA GLY A 99 -19.01 17.65 1.80
C GLY A 99 -18.08 17.61 3.00
N VAL A 100 -16.81 17.94 2.78
CA VAL A 100 -15.78 18.03 3.81
C VAL A 100 -15.51 19.50 4.11
N ARG A 101 -15.59 19.89 5.39
CA ARG A 101 -15.11 21.20 5.86
C ARG A 101 -13.81 20.98 6.62
N VAL A 102 -12.74 21.62 6.15
CA VAL A 102 -11.43 21.55 6.80
C VAL A 102 -11.34 22.70 7.80
N PHE A 103 -11.13 22.37 9.06
CA PHE A 103 -10.73 23.34 10.08
C PHE A 103 -9.21 23.25 10.21
N GLN A 104 -8.52 24.29 9.74
CA GLN A 104 -7.10 24.42 9.96
C GLN A 104 -6.92 25.21 11.25
N GLU A 105 -6.50 24.54 12.31
CA GLU A 105 -6.02 25.24 13.49
C GLU A 105 -4.68 25.88 13.14
N GLU A 106 -4.60 27.21 13.21
CA GLU A 106 -3.33 27.91 13.18
C GLU A 106 -2.55 27.55 14.44
N MET A 107 -1.61 26.61 14.33
CA MET A 107 -0.59 26.46 15.36
C MET A 107 0.30 27.71 15.32
N GLN A 108 0.13 28.61 16.29
CA GLN A 108 1.10 29.68 16.53
C GLN A 108 2.46 29.03 16.82
N GLY A 109 3.42 29.16 15.89
CA GLY A 109 4.76 28.57 15.99
C GLY A 109 5.02 27.43 14.99
N GLY A 110 4.72 27.65 13.71
CA GLY A 110 4.92 26.65 12.66
C GLY A 110 6.36 26.15 12.57
N MET A 111 6.51 24.82 12.36
CA MET A 111 7.71 24.09 11.91
C MET A 111 9.09 24.69 12.25
N ASP A 112 9.28 25.20 13.46
CA ASP A 112 10.56 25.79 13.87
C ASP A 112 11.64 24.71 14.09
N ALA A 113 11.24 23.45 14.22
CA ALA A 113 12.10 22.31 14.48
C ALA A 113 11.71 21.09 13.62
N ALA A 114 12.70 20.44 13.01
CA ALA A 114 12.56 19.16 12.32
C ALA A 114 13.60 18.16 12.82
N VAL A 115 13.16 16.95 13.19
CA VAL A 115 14.05 15.86 13.62
C VAL A 115 14.18 14.85 12.48
N LYS A 116 15.42 14.53 12.10
CA LYS A 116 15.73 13.57 11.03
C LYS A 116 16.59 12.43 11.57
N LEU A 117 16.18 11.20 11.34
CA LEU A 117 17.04 10.03 11.52
C LEU A 117 18.09 10.00 10.40
N VAL A 118 19.37 10.05 10.76
CA VAL A 118 20.50 10.08 9.81
C VAL A 118 21.05 8.68 9.56
N SER A 119 21.21 7.89 10.63
CA SER A 119 21.75 6.54 10.54
C SER A 119 21.41 5.73 11.78
N SER A 120 21.33 4.41 11.64
CA SER A 120 21.21 3.47 12.75
C SER A 120 22.19 2.31 12.56
N ASP A 121 22.93 1.93 13.59
CA ASP A 121 23.89 0.82 13.55
C ASP A 121 23.39 -0.45 14.30
N GLY A 122 22.12 -0.43 14.74
CA GLY A 122 21.49 -1.51 15.49
C GLY A 122 21.80 -1.49 17.00
N LYS A 123 22.67 -0.59 17.46
CA LYS A 123 22.89 -0.30 18.90
C LYS A 123 22.50 1.14 19.23
N GLU A 124 22.84 2.08 18.36
CA GLU A 124 22.56 3.50 18.46
C GLU A 124 21.93 4.02 17.17
N ALA A 125 21.01 4.98 17.33
CA ALA A 125 20.41 5.76 16.26
C ALA A 125 20.91 7.22 16.36
N LYS A 126 21.36 7.77 15.24
CA LYS A 126 21.83 9.16 15.14
C LYS A 126 20.73 10.04 14.56
N PHE A 127 20.34 11.07 15.30
CA PHE A 127 19.33 12.03 14.91
C PHE A 127 19.95 13.41 14.69
N GLU A 128 19.44 14.15 13.71
CA GLU A 128 19.74 15.55 13.46
C GLU A 128 18.48 16.38 13.78
N LEU A 129 18.58 17.27 14.77
CA LEU A 129 17.61 18.32 15.02
C LEU A 129 18.00 19.54 14.18
N ASN A 130 17.09 19.99 13.32
CA ASN A 130 17.20 21.25 12.61
C ASN A 130 16.20 22.24 13.21
N GLU A 131 16.70 23.22 13.96
CA GLU A 131 15.88 24.26 14.58
C GLU A 131 16.43 25.65 14.22
N LYS A 132 15.62 26.49 13.57
CA LYS A 132 16.00 27.87 13.17
C LYS A 132 17.38 27.94 12.48
N ASP A 133 17.59 27.08 11.48
CA ASP A 133 18.83 26.90 10.70
C ASP A 133 20.06 26.38 11.50
N LYS A 134 19.88 25.97 12.75
CA LYS A 134 20.92 25.29 13.55
C LYS A 134 20.71 23.79 13.53
N LYS A 135 21.79 23.07 13.23
CA LYS A 135 21.81 21.61 13.23
C LYS A 135 22.52 21.09 14.47
N GLN A 136 21.88 20.19 15.20
CA GLN A 136 22.46 19.48 16.33
C GLN A 136 22.28 17.98 16.15
N THR A 137 23.32 17.22 16.45
CA THR A 137 23.32 15.76 16.30
C THR A 137 23.22 15.09 17.67
N PHE A 138 22.26 14.20 17.82
CA PHE A 138 22.03 13.40 19.01
C PHE A 138 22.22 11.91 18.68
N LYS A 139 22.69 11.14 19.65
CA LYS A 139 22.72 9.68 19.56
C LYS A 139 21.84 9.11 20.65
N LEU A 140 20.96 8.20 20.27
CA LEU A 140 20.05 7.52 21.17
C LEU A 140 20.24 6.01 21.07
N ALA A 141 20.37 5.34 22.20
CA ALA A 141 20.38 3.90 22.33
C ALA A 141 18.96 3.34 22.52
N LYS A 142 18.84 2.02 22.43
CA LYS A 142 17.57 1.32 22.68
C LYS A 142 17.01 1.66 24.07
N GLY A 143 15.73 2.03 24.12
CA GLY A 143 15.01 2.40 25.34
C GLY A 143 15.12 3.87 25.73
N GLU A 144 15.97 4.66 25.06
CA GLU A 144 16.08 6.09 25.28
C GLU A 144 14.93 6.87 24.61
N ASP A 145 14.61 8.02 25.21
CA ASP A 145 13.46 8.85 24.86
C ASP A 145 13.85 9.98 23.90
N LEU A 146 12.99 10.26 22.91
CA LEU A 146 13.19 11.34 21.95
C LEU A 146 13.11 12.74 22.60
N ALA A 147 12.63 12.84 23.86
CA ALA A 147 12.73 14.05 24.66
C ALA A 147 14.17 14.58 24.79
N GLN A 148 15.18 13.71 24.67
CA GLN A 148 16.59 14.12 24.66
C GLN A 148 16.97 14.94 23.42
N ILE A 149 16.23 14.78 22.31
CA ILE A 149 16.41 15.58 21.10
C ILE A 149 15.63 16.88 21.23
N HIS A 150 14.35 16.79 21.59
CA HIS A 150 13.49 17.95 21.74
C HIS A 150 12.41 17.71 22.81
N PRO A 151 12.25 18.60 23.81
CA PRO A 151 11.35 18.38 24.94
C PRO A 151 9.88 18.14 24.57
N ALA A 152 9.43 18.68 23.43
CA ALA A 152 8.07 18.48 22.93
C ALA A 152 7.81 17.09 22.31
N ILE A 153 8.84 16.24 22.16
CA ILE A 153 8.75 14.88 21.61
C ILE A 153 9.00 13.86 22.73
N SER A 154 8.28 14.01 23.85
CA SER A 154 8.34 13.06 24.96
C SER A 154 7.53 11.80 24.68
N ASP A 155 7.80 10.74 25.45
CA ASP A 155 7.06 9.48 25.44
C ASP A 155 7.19 8.66 24.15
N LEU A 156 8.14 9.03 23.30
CA LEU A 156 8.54 8.32 22.08
C LEU A 156 9.92 7.71 22.34
N LYS A 157 10.05 6.38 22.19
CA LYS A 157 11.28 5.65 22.52
C LYS A 157 11.80 4.81 21.36
N ILE A 158 13.10 4.57 21.35
CA ILE A 158 13.74 3.65 20.40
C ILE A 158 13.52 2.20 20.84
N ASP A 159 12.71 1.44 20.09
CA ASP A 159 12.40 0.03 20.39
C ASP A 159 13.38 -0.96 19.72
N LYS A 160 14.01 -0.58 18.60
CA LYS A 160 14.89 -1.45 17.79
C LYS A 160 16.07 -0.74 17.18
#